data_AF-A0A7X7GNJ4-F1
#
_entry.id   AF-A0A7X7GNJ4-F1
#
_cell.length_a   1.000
_cell.length_b   1.000
_cell.length_c   1.000
_cell.angle_alpha   90.00
_cell.angle_beta   90.00
_cell.angle_gamma   90.00
#
_symmetry.space_group_name_H-M   'P 1'
#
loop_
_entity.id
_entity.type
_entity.pdbx_description
1 polymer ?
#
loop_
_entity_poly.entity_id
_entity_poly.type
_entity_poly.pdbx_seq_one_letter_code
_entity_poly.pdbx_strand_id
1 'polypeptide(L)'
;VVFLSMVVAPEQNIAAMTRTEYQRRFNVAASRAIDQLWLFHSRTIDTLKATDLRYSLLTYMQSTSPRPAGPMPQDVGRDERHNAFGSIFQQQVFLDVAARGFHLNPQVEVNGYVIDLVVTGAAGKLAIACDGDRWDTNPDRQHADLLRERELQRSGWKFWRVRESEYNLDPVAALAGLWGELDRRGITPDVAHNAAPGSGWVPVGAREWRFVG
;
A
#
# COMPACT_ATOMS: atom_id res chain seq x y z
N VAL A 1 -23.76 -0.51 -0.80
CA VAL A 1 -22.92 0.11 0.25
C VAL A 1 -23.05 -0.73 1.52
N VAL A 2 -21.93 -1.06 2.18
CA VAL A 2 -21.88 -1.81 3.45
C VAL A 2 -21.08 -1.01 4.48
N PHE A 3 -21.54 -0.97 5.73
CA PHE A 3 -20.83 -0.33 6.85
C PHE A 3 -20.40 -1.40 7.85
N LEU A 4 -19.12 -1.41 8.21
CA LEU A 4 -18.55 -2.25 9.25
C LEU A 4 -17.98 -1.37 10.36
N SER A 5 -18.28 -1.72 11.61
CA SER A 5 -17.71 -1.06 12.79
C SER A 5 -16.91 -2.07 13.61
N MET A 6 -15.71 -1.66 13.98
CA MET A 6 -14.75 -2.42 14.79
C MET A 6 -14.34 -1.61 16.02
N VAL A 7 -15.16 -0.63 16.40
CA VAL A 7 -14.92 0.26 17.52
C VAL A 7 -15.00 -0.55 18.81
N VAL A 8 -13.93 -0.50 19.60
CA VAL A 8 -13.87 -1.12 20.91
C VAL A 8 -13.37 -0.11 21.94
N ALA A 9 -13.93 -0.17 23.15
CA ALA A 9 -13.58 0.71 24.24
C ALA A 9 -12.08 0.61 24.61
N PRO A 10 -11.45 1.69 25.08
CA PRO A 10 -10.00 1.76 25.30
C PRO A 10 -9.44 0.68 26.24
N GLU A 11 -10.20 0.27 27.25
CA GLU A 11 -9.74 -0.57 28.37
C GLU A 11 -10.17 -2.06 28.32
N GLN A 12 -10.76 -2.50 27.20
CA GLN A 12 -11.19 -3.90 27.05
C GLN A 12 -10.10 -4.73 26.38
N ASN A 13 -9.68 -5.83 27.03
CA ASN A 13 -8.77 -6.81 26.45
C ASN A 13 -9.51 -7.63 25.39
N ILE A 14 -9.29 -7.34 24.11
CA ILE A 14 -10.11 -7.89 23.03
C ILE A 14 -9.56 -9.26 22.64
N ALA A 15 -10.34 -10.31 22.89
CA ALA A 15 -10.05 -11.62 22.33
C ALA A 15 -9.96 -11.52 20.79
N ALA A 16 -8.90 -12.06 20.22
CA ALA A 16 -8.71 -12.06 18.78
C ALA A 16 -9.92 -12.73 18.10
N MET A 17 -10.48 -12.08 17.08
CA MET A 17 -11.61 -12.64 16.33
C MET A 17 -11.10 -13.71 15.37
N THR A 18 -10.80 -14.90 15.90
CA THR A 18 -10.24 -16.04 15.15
C THR A 18 -11.28 -17.09 14.79
N ARG A 19 -12.49 -17.02 15.35
CA ARG A 19 -13.53 -18.02 15.13
C ARG A 19 -14.11 -17.97 13.72
N THR A 20 -14.40 -19.13 13.15
CA THR A 20 -14.94 -19.34 11.80
C THR A 20 -16.25 -18.58 11.55
N GLU A 21 -17.06 -18.40 12.58
CA GLU A 21 -18.31 -17.61 12.53
C GLU A 21 -18.06 -16.14 12.17
N TYR A 22 -16.98 -15.55 12.69
CA TYR A 22 -16.60 -14.17 12.38
C TYR A 22 -16.04 -14.07 10.96
N GLN A 23 -15.22 -15.03 10.55
CA GLN A 23 -14.68 -15.09 9.19
C GLN A 23 -15.79 -15.12 8.14
N ARG A 24 -16.84 -15.92 8.36
CA ARG A 24 -17.98 -16.00 7.45
C ARG A 24 -18.73 -14.67 7.35
N ARG A 25 -18.92 -13.96 8.48
CA ARG A 25 -19.59 -12.64 8.50
C ARG A 25 -18.78 -11.58 7.76
N PHE A 26 -17.47 -11.53 7.98
CA PHE A 26 -16.57 -10.62 7.27
C PHE A 26 -16.57 -10.88 5.76
N ASN A 27 -16.42 -12.15 5.35
CA ASN A 27 -16.42 -12.52 3.94
C ASN A 27 -17.75 -12.19 3.25
N VAL A 28 -18.88 -12.39 3.92
CA VAL A 28 -20.20 -12.04 3.37
C VAL A 28 -20.35 -10.52 3.27
N ALA A 29 -19.93 -9.77 4.28
CA ALA A 29 -19.98 -8.30 4.26
C ALA A 29 -19.10 -7.72 3.14
N ALA A 30 -17.88 -8.24 2.97
CA ALA A 30 -16.96 -7.84 1.91
C ALA A 30 -17.49 -8.21 0.52
N SER A 31 -17.99 -9.43 0.32
CA SER A 31 -18.48 -9.90 -1.00
C SER A 31 -19.84 -9.31 -1.40
N ARG A 32 -20.66 -8.86 -0.45
CA ARG A 32 -21.94 -8.17 -0.72
C ARG A 32 -21.82 -6.65 -0.79
N ALA A 33 -20.65 -6.09 -0.54
CA ALA A 33 -20.42 -4.68 -0.80
C ALA A 33 -20.53 -4.44 -2.30
N ILE A 34 -21.66 -3.86 -2.74
CA ILE A 34 -21.96 -3.60 -4.16
C ILE A 34 -20.89 -2.67 -4.74
N ASP A 35 -20.84 -1.41 -4.29
CA ASP A 35 -19.85 -0.43 -4.79
C ASP A 35 -18.89 0.10 -3.71
N GLN A 36 -19.29 0.03 -2.43
CA GLN A 36 -18.56 0.72 -1.35
C GLN A 36 -18.63 -0.05 -0.04
N LEU A 37 -17.49 -0.16 0.65
CA LEU A 37 -17.33 -0.66 2.00
C LEU A 37 -16.72 0.44 2.87
N TRP A 38 -17.43 0.82 3.93
CA TRP A 38 -16.98 1.84 4.87
C TRP A 38 -16.64 1.17 6.21
N LEU A 39 -15.41 1.37 6.68
CA LEU A 39 -14.91 0.76 7.91
C LEU A 39 -14.60 1.80 8.97
N PHE A 40 -15.33 1.73 10.08
CA PHE A 40 -15.07 2.52 11.27
C PHE A 40 -14.27 1.69 12.27
N HIS A 41 -13.10 2.16 12.66
CA HIS A 41 -12.22 1.46 13.60
C HIS A 41 -11.60 2.43 14.60
N SER A 42 -11.45 2.00 15.86
CA SER A 42 -10.78 2.77 16.93
C SER A 42 -9.36 2.28 17.24
N ARG A 43 -8.91 1.22 16.56
CA ARG A 43 -7.63 0.55 16.77
C ARG A 43 -6.78 0.64 15.50
N THR A 44 -5.47 0.72 15.66
CA THR A 44 -4.48 0.74 14.56
C THR A 44 -3.92 -0.67 14.33
N ILE A 45 -3.34 -0.93 13.16
CA ILE A 45 -2.84 -2.27 12.76
C ILE A 45 -1.83 -2.82 13.78
N ASP A 46 -0.96 -1.97 14.32
CA ASP A 46 0.07 -2.31 15.33
C ASP A 46 -0.52 -2.79 16.67
N THR A 47 -1.78 -2.45 16.96
CA THR A 47 -2.48 -2.89 18.18
C THR A 47 -3.23 -4.21 18.02
N LEU A 48 -3.22 -4.80 16.81
CA LEU A 48 -3.94 -6.02 16.48
C LEU A 48 -2.95 -7.18 16.24
N LYS A 49 -3.33 -8.38 16.67
CA LYS A 49 -2.54 -9.59 16.37
C LYS A 49 -2.67 -9.94 14.89
N ALA A 50 -1.60 -10.43 14.26
CA ALA A 50 -1.62 -10.86 12.85
C ALA A 50 -2.68 -11.95 12.55
N THR A 51 -3.02 -12.78 13.54
CA THR A 51 -4.08 -13.80 13.43
C THR A 51 -5.49 -13.26 13.58
N ASP A 52 -5.65 -11.98 13.90
CA ASP A 52 -6.96 -11.33 14.05
C ASP A 52 -7.53 -10.97 12.67
N LEU A 53 -8.76 -11.41 12.37
CA LEU A 53 -9.44 -11.04 11.11
C LEU A 53 -9.55 -9.53 10.92
N ARG A 54 -9.54 -8.79 12.02
CA ARG A 54 -9.58 -7.34 12.01
C ARG A 54 -8.31 -6.72 11.45
N TYR A 55 -7.15 -7.34 11.72
CA TYR A 55 -5.88 -6.98 11.13
C TYR A 55 -5.95 -7.13 9.61
N SER A 56 -6.41 -8.29 9.14
CA SER A 56 -6.55 -8.57 7.70
C SER A 56 -7.48 -7.57 6.98
N LEU A 57 -8.66 -7.27 7.53
CA LEU A 57 -9.59 -6.32 6.91
C LEU A 57 -9.04 -4.89 6.91
N LEU A 58 -8.44 -4.45 8.01
CA LEU A 58 -7.90 -3.10 8.13
C LEU A 58 -6.70 -2.90 7.20
N THR A 59 -5.80 -3.88 7.10
CA THR A 59 -4.72 -3.87 6.11
C THR A 59 -5.29 -3.82 4.69
N TYR A 60 -6.26 -4.67 4.36
CA TYR A 60 -6.87 -4.69 3.03
C TYR A 60 -7.47 -3.34 2.65
N MET A 61 -8.16 -2.67 3.58
CA MET A 61 -8.75 -1.37 3.32
C MET A 61 -7.72 -0.24 3.29
N GLN A 62 -6.62 -0.33 4.03
CA GLN A 62 -5.53 0.65 3.98
C GLN A 62 -4.62 0.48 2.75
N SER A 63 -4.45 -0.75 2.26
CA SER A 63 -3.72 -1.03 1.01
C SER A 63 -4.48 -0.51 -0.21
N THR A 64 -5.81 -0.56 -0.17
CA THR A 64 -6.70 -0.05 -1.22
C THR A 64 -7.13 1.40 -1.04
N SER A 65 -7.00 1.98 0.16
CA SER A 65 -7.31 3.39 0.37
C SER A 65 -6.21 4.30 -0.20
N PRO A 66 -6.59 5.37 -0.91
CA PRO A 66 -5.67 6.44 -1.32
C PRO A 66 -5.33 7.31 -0.11
N ARG A 67 -4.68 6.72 0.91
CA ARG A 67 -3.95 7.52 1.90
C ARG A 67 -2.93 8.34 1.12
N PRO A 68 -2.80 9.66 1.38
CA PRO A 68 -1.80 10.49 0.72
C PRO A 68 -0.43 9.80 0.79
N ALA A 69 0.20 9.65 -0.38
CA ALA A 69 1.55 9.11 -0.44
C ALA A 69 2.49 10.06 0.34
N GLY A 70 3.44 9.49 1.08
CA GLY A 70 4.45 10.30 1.77
C GLY A 70 5.31 11.06 0.74
N PRO A 71 6.02 12.12 1.15
CA PRO A 71 6.91 12.84 0.24
C PRO A 71 7.94 11.87 -0.39
N MET A 72 8.29 12.11 -1.65
CA MET A 72 9.36 11.35 -2.32
C MET A 72 10.72 11.77 -1.74
N PRO A 73 11.68 10.82 -1.63
CA PRO A 73 13.07 11.17 -1.35
C PRO A 73 13.58 12.24 -2.31
N GLN A 74 14.32 13.21 -1.79
CA GLN A 74 14.96 14.28 -2.54
C GLN A 74 16.47 14.02 -2.66
N ASP A 75 17.15 14.76 -3.55
CA ASP A 75 18.62 14.71 -3.71
C ASP A 75 19.18 13.30 -3.97
N VAL A 76 18.38 12.46 -4.63
CA VAL A 76 18.76 11.10 -5.00
C VAL A 76 19.66 11.14 -6.23
N GLY A 77 20.96 10.92 -6.04
CA GLY A 77 21.91 10.70 -7.14
C GLY A 77 21.71 9.33 -7.81
N ARG A 78 22.32 9.07 -8.97
CA ARG A 78 22.20 7.76 -9.65
C ARG A 78 23.18 6.71 -9.14
N ASP A 79 24.39 7.13 -8.76
CA ASP A 79 25.53 6.23 -8.58
C ASP A 79 25.96 6.06 -7.12
N GLU A 80 25.61 6.99 -6.24
CA GLU A 80 25.86 6.90 -4.80
C GLU A 80 24.62 6.39 -4.08
N ARG A 81 24.78 5.36 -3.23
CA ARG A 81 23.66 4.74 -2.52
C ARG A 81 23.03 5.71 -1.51
N HIS A 82 21.78 6.08 -1.76
CA HIS A 82 20.95 6.83 -0.82
C HIS A 82 20.36 5.90 0.26
N ASN A 83 20.25 6.38 1.49
CA ASN A 83 19.79 5.61 2.65
C ASN A 83 18.31 5.16 2.59
N ALA A 84 17.56 5.64 1.59
CA ALA A 84 16.14 5.37 1.42
C ALA A 84 15.89 4.07 0.64
N PHE A 85 16.95 3.46 0.09
CA PHE A 85 16.85 2.30 -0.80
C PHE A 85 17.65 1.10 -0.26
N GLY A 86 17.15 -0.10 -0.56
CA GLY A 86 17.80 -1.37 -0.27
C GLY A 86 18.98 -1.69 -1.21
N SER A 87 19.07 -1.04 -2.37
CA SER A 87 20.20 -1.17 -3.32
C SER A 87 20.29 0.02 -4.28
N ILE A 88 21.44 0.15 -4.97
CA ILE A 88 21.61 1.11 -6.08
C ILE A 88 20.65 0.77 -7.23
N PHE A 89 20.42 -0.52 -7.51
CA PHE A 89 19.46 -0.93 -8.54
C PHE A 89 18.04 -0.41 -8.26
N GLN A 90 17.53 -0.56 -7.03
CA GLN A 90 16.23 -0.02 -6.62
C GLN A 90 16.15 1.50 -6.81
N GLN A 91 17.24 2.21 -6.47
CA GLN A 91 17.37 3.64 -6.63
C GLN A 91 17.35 4.07 -8.10
N GLN A 92 18.03 3.35 -8.98
CA GLN A 92 18.04 3.63 -10.42
C GLN A 92 16.64 3.42 -11.02
N VAL A 93 15.95 2.33 -10.67
CA VAL A 93 14.55 2.10 -11.08
C VAL A 93 13.65 3.23 -10.57
N PHE A 94 13.81 3.65 -9.32
CA PHE A 94 13.08 4.79 -8.76
C PHE A 94 13.29 6.06 -9.60
N LEU A 95 14.54 6.41 -9.92
CA LEU A 95 14.87 7.60 -10.70
C LEU A 95 14.23 7.56 -12.10
N ASP A 96 14.29 6.41 -12.78
CA ASP A 96 13.77 6.28 -14.14
C ASP A 96 12.23 6.34 -14.18
N VAL A 97 11.56 5.82 -13.15
CA VAL A 97 10.10 5.93 -13.02
C VAL A 97 9.68 7.33 -12.56
N ALA A 98 10.41 7.94 -11.62
CA ALA A 98 10.18 9.31 -11.14
C ALA A 98 10.39 10.35 -12.25
N ALA A 99 11.38 10.16 -13.13
CA ALA A 99 11.65 11.02 -14.27
C ALA A 99 10.46 11.11 -15.26
N ARG A 100 9.53 10.16 -15.21
CA ARG A 100 8.28 10.16 -15.99
C ARG A 100 7.10 10.80 -15.25
N GLY A 101 7.34 11.42 -14.09
CA GLY A 101 6.33 12.14 -13.31
C GLY A 101 5.48 11.25 -12.39
N PHE A 102 5.88 10.01 -12.15
CA PHE A 102 5.20 9.15 -11.19
C PHE A 102 5.64 9.46 -9.76
N HIS A 103 4.69 9.37 -8.83
CA HIS A 103 4.99 9.45 -7.40
C HIS A 103 5.35 8.08 -6.84
N LEU A 104 6.53 7.94 -6.26
CA LEU A 104 7.01 6.68 -5.67
C LEU A 104 7.50 6.84 -4.24
N ASN A 105 7.22 5.85 -3.40
CA ASN A 105 7.85 5.71 -2.09
C ASN A 105 8.66 4.41 -2.04
N PRO A 106 9.95 4.47 -1.65
CA PRO A 106 10.74 3.27 -1.44
C PRO A 106 10.51 2.65 -0.07
N GLN A 107 10.88 1.37 0.06
CA GLN A 107 10.95 0.63 1.32
C GLN A 107 9.64 0.72 2.15
N VAL A 108 8.49 0.52 1.49
CA VAL A 108 7.18 0.64 2.13
C VAL A 108 6.90 -0.62 2.95
N GLU A 109 6.79 -0.46 4.27
CA GLU A 109 6.46 -1.56 5.16
C GLU A 109 4.95 -1.85 5.18
N VAL A 110 4.59 -3.10 4.91
CA VAL A 110 3.22 -3.62 4.95
C VAL A 110 3.24 -4.96 5.66
N ASN A 111 2.56 -5.06 6.80
CA ASN A 111 2.47 -6.28 7.60
C ASN A 111 3.83 -6.94 7.91
N GLY A 112 4.86 -6.15 8.22
CA GLY A 112 6.21 -6.64 8.50
C GLY A 112 7.00 -7.11 7.27
N TYR A 113 6.49 -6.82 6.07
CA TYR A 113 7.23 -6.98 4.81
C TYR A 113 7.58 -5.61 4.23
N VAL A 114 8.75 -5.50 3.60
CA VAL A 114 9.20 -4.26 2.96
C VAL A 114 9.08 -4.42 1.46
N ILE A 115 8.25 -3.58 0.84
CA ILE A 115 8.12 -3.46 -0.62
C ILE A 115 9.20 -2.49 -1.11
N ASP A 116 9.96 -2.89 -2.14
CA ASP A 116 11.07 -2.09 -2.64
C ASP A 116 10.65 -0.69 -3.08
N LEU A 117 9.62 -0.59 -3.94
CA LEU A 117 9.03 0.65 -4.40
C LEU A 117 7.51 0.52 -4.52
N VAL A 118 6.77 1.58 -4.20
CA VAL A 118 5.34 1.68 -4.45
C VAL A 118 5.04 2.91 -5.28
N VAL A 119 4.47 2.71 -6.47
CA VAL A 119 3.91 3.79 -7.28
C VAL A 119 2.51 4.09 -6.78
N THR A 120 2.21 5.36 -6.51
CA THR A 120 0.88 5.81 -6.12
C THR A 120 0.33 6.79 -7.15
N GLY A 121 -0.92 6.62 -7.53
CA GLY A 121 -1.69 7.56 -8.35
C GLY A 121 -3.15 7.63 -7.90
N ALA A 122 -3.94 8.49 -8.53
CA ALA A 122 -5.32 8.74 -8.12
C ALA A 122 -6.20 7.48 -8.11
N ALA A 123 -6.01 6.57 -9.08
CA ALA A 123 -6.79 5.35 -9.20
C ALA A 123 -6.28 4.18 -8.34
N GLY A 124 -5.10 4.29 -7.73
CA GLY A 124 -4.57 3.23 -6.86
C GLY A 124 -3.06 3.18 -6.75
N LYS A 125 -2.56 1.99 -6.38
CA LYS A 125 -1.14 1.73 -6.09
C LYS A 125 -0.66 0.48 -6.83
N LEU A 126 0.62 0.49 -7.19
CA LEU A 126 1.33 -0.67 -7.75
C LEU A 126 2.64 -0.87 -6.99
N ALA A 127 2.86 -2.07 -6.47
CA ALA A 127 4.16 -2.43 -5.91
C ALA A 127 5.11 -2.81 -7.05
N ILE A 128 6.35 -2.34 -6.98
CA ILE A 128 7.44 -2.78 -7.84
C ILE A 128 8.41 -3.55 -6.97
N ALA A 129 8.68 -4.79 -7.35
CA ALA A 129 9.74 -5.62 -6.78
C ALA A 129 10.97 -5.55 -7.69
N CYS A 130 12.11 -5.22 -7.10
CA CYS A 130 13.39 -5.11 -7.78
C CYS A 130 14.20 -6.37 -7.50
N ASP A 131 14.14 -7.31 -8.44
CA ASP A 131 14.81 -8.59 -8.33
C ASP A 131 16.29 -8.43 -8.66
N GLY A 132 17.10 -8.27 -7.62
CA GLY A 132 18.56 -8.32 -7.75
C GLY A 132 19.06 -9.72 -8.11
N ASP A 133 20.22 -9.80 -8.75
CA ASP A 133 20.84 -11.09 -9.13
C ASP A 133 21.32 -11.92 -7.91
N ARG A 134 21.28 -11.33 -6.70
CA ARG A 134 21.48 -12.06 -5.44
C ARG A 134 20.21 -12.80 -5.05
N TRP A 135 19.98 -13.95 -5.69
CA TRP A 135 19.06 -14.94 -5.18
C TRP A 135 19.52 -15.41 -3.79
N ASP A 136 18.67 -15.31 -2.76
CA ASP A 136 18.99 -15.88 -1.45
C ASP A 136 18.99 -17.40 -1.59
N THR A 137 20.18 -18.02 -1.57
CA THR A 137 20.35 -19.46 -1.78
C THR A 137 19.75 -20.31 -0.64
N ASN A 138 19.32 -19.69 0.46
CA ASN A 138 18.71 -20.40 1.59
C ASN A 138 17.24 -20.80 1.28
N PRO A 139 16.92 -22.10 1.21
CA PRO A 139 15.57 -22.58 0.89
C PRO A 139 14.49 -22.13 1.88
N ASP A 140 14.82 -22.00 3.16
CA ASP A 140 13.86 -21.58 4.20
C ASP A 140 13.46 -20.11 4.02
N ARG A 141 14.42 -19.27 3.59
CA ARG A 141 14.16 -17.86 3.28
C ARG A 141 13.34 -17.72 2.01
N GLN A 142 13.65 -18.49 0.96
CA GLN A 142 12.84 -18.54 -0.27
C GLN A 142 11.39 -18.94 0.02
N HIS A 143 11.17 -19.98 0.85
CA HIS A 143 9.83 -20.41 1.21
C HIS A 143 9.06 -19.33 1.99
N ALA A 144 9.74 -18.65 2.92
CA ALA A 144 9.14 -17.56 3.67
C ALA A 144 8.82 -16.34 2.78
N ASP A 145 9.67 -16.03 1.79
CA ASP A 145 9.43 -14.97 0.81
C ASP A 145 8.19 -15.28 -0.05
N LEU A 146 8.06 -16.52 -0.54
CA LEU A 146 6.89 -16.97 -1.31
C LEU A 146 5.58 -16.90 -0.52
N LEU A 147 5.61 -17.28 0.76
CA LEU A 147 4.45 -17.18 1.64
C LEU A 147 4.05 -15.71 1.86
N ARG A 148 5.03 -14.83 2.09
CA ARG A 148 4.79 -13.40 2.30
C ARG A 148 4.24 -12.73 1.04
N GLU A 149 4.80 -13.01 -0.13
CA GLU A 149 4.29 -12.48 -1.40
C GLU A 149 2.83 -12.92 -1.62
N ARG A 150 2.51 -14.20 -1.36
CA ARG A 150 1.15 -14.73 -1.46
C ARG A 150 0.18 -14.03 -0.52
N GLU A 151 0.62 -13.67 0.69
CA GLU A 151 -0.21 -12.95 1.66
C GLU A 151 -0.48 -11.49 1.24
N LEU A 152 0.52 -10.81 0.68
CA LEU A 152 0.35 -9.46 0.14
C LEU A 152 -0.58 -9.46 -1.07
N GLN A 153 -0.44 -10.43 -1.97
CA GLN A 153 -1.35 -10.59 -3.11
C GLN A 153 -2.80 -10.83 -2.67
N ARG A 154 -3.03 -11.62 -1.62
CA ARG A 154 -4.36 -11.82 -1.01
C ARG A 154 -4.91 -10.55 -0.38
N SER A 155 -4.03 -9.66 0.09
CA SER A 155 -4.37 -8.36 0.66
C SER A 155 -4.59 -7.27 -0.40
N GLY A 156 -4.68 -7.67 -1.68
CA GLY A 156 -4.97 -6.77 -2.80
C GLY A 156 -3.74 -6.15 -3.45
N TRP A 157 -2.53 -6.40 -2.93
CA TRP A 157 -1.32 -5.90 -3.57
C TRP A 157 -1.06 -6.60 -4.89
N LYS A 158 -0.59 -5.81 -5.85
CA LYS A 158 -0.15 -6.30 -7.15
C LYS A 158 1.29 -5.88 -7.35
N PHE A 159 2.10 -6.81 -7.82
CA PHE A 159 3.53 -6.64 -8.00
C PHE A 159 3.86 -6.61 -9.49
N TRP A 160 4.65 -5.63 -9.88
CA TRP A 160 5.42 -5.64 -11.12
C TRP A 160 6.87 -5.96 -10.77
N ARG A 161 7.50 -6.89 -11.50
CA ARG A 161 8.89 -7.30 -11.23
C ARG A 161 9.81 -6.69 -12.26
N VAL A 162 10.93 -6.14 -11.80
CA VAL A 162 12.02 -5.66 -12.66
C VAL A 162 13.26 -6.44 -12.28
N ARG A 163 13.84 -7.17 -13.23
CA ARG A 163 15.07 -7.94 -13.03
C ARG A 163 16.29 -7.07 -13.25
N GLU A 164 17.25 -7.13 -12.33
CA GLU A 164 18.48 -6.34 -12.39
C GLU A 164 19.30 -6.65 -13.64
N SER A 165 19.43 -7.93 -14.02
CA SER A 165 20.13 -8.34 -15.24
C SER A 165 19.50 -7.79 -16.53
N GLU A 166 18.16 -7.81 -16.63
CA GLU A 166 17.44 -7.24 -17.79
C GLU A 166 17.54 -5.71 -17.81
N TYR A 167 17.42 -5.08 -16.63
CA TYR A 167 17.56 -3.63 -16.49
C TYR A 167 18.96 -3.13 -16.81
N ASN A 168 20.00 -3.84 -16.37
CA ASN A 168 21.39 -3.48 -16.67
C ASN A 168 21.72 -3.60 -18.16
N LEU A 169 21.04 -4.52 -18.87
CA LEU A 169 21.20 -4.68 -20.31
C LEU A 169 20.50 -3.56 -21.09
N ASP A 170 19.24 -3.28 -20.76
CA ASP A 170 18.43 -2.23 -21.38
C ASP A 170 17.34 -1.74 -20.40
N PRO A 171 17.58 -0.61 -19.70
CA PRO A 171 16.61 -0.06 -18.76
C PRO A 171 15.27 0.32 -19.41
N VAL A 172 15.31 0.77 -20.66
CA VAL A 172 14.12 1.22 -21.40
C VAL A 172 13.24 0.03 -21.72
N ALA A 173 13.83 -1.05 -22.23
CA ALA A 173 13.10 -2.29 -22.54
C ALA A 173 12.59 -2.97 -21.26
N ALA A 174 13.41 -3.06 -20.21
CA ALA A 174 13.05 -3.68 -18.94
C ALA A 174 11.84 -3.01 -18.27
N LEU A 175 11.72 -1.69 -18.41
CA LEU A 175 10.59 -0.93 -17.88
C LEU A 175 9.42 -0.79 -18.86
N ALA A 176 9.55 -1.17 -20.14
CA ALA A 176 8.53 -0.94 -21.15
C ALA A 176 7.14 -1.49 -20.76
N GLY A 177 7.10 -2.70 -20.19
CA GLY A 177 5.87 -3.33 -19.74
C GLY A 177 5.23 -2.66 -18.52
N LEU A 178 6.02 -2.03 -17.65
CA LEU A 178 5.54 -1.33 -16.46
C LEU A 178 4.59 -0.20 -16.85
N TRP A 179 4.86 0.51 -17.95
CA TRP A 179 4.04 1.63 -18.40
C TRP A 179 2.64 1.18 -18.79
N GLY A 180 2.53 0.06 -19.52
CA GLY A 180 1.23 -0.51 -19.86
C GLY A 180 0.47 -1.05 -18.65
N GLU A 181 1.18 -1.54 -17.63
CA GLU A 181 0.58 -1.95 -16.36
C GLU A 181 0.01 -0.77 -15.57
N LEU A 182 0.76 0.32 -15.47
CA LEU A 182 0.34 1.54 -14.79
C LEU A 182 -0.88 2.17 -15.49
N ASP A 183 -0.83 2.28 -16.82
CA ASP A 183 -1.93 2.83 -17.63
C ASP A 183 -3.22 2.00 -17.49
N ARG A 184 -3.14 0.67 -17.60
CA ARG A 184 -4.30 -0.21 -17.44
C ARG A 184 -4.96 -0.08 -16.05
N ARG A 185 -4.20 0.35 -15.05
CA ARG A 185 -4.70 0.58 -13.67
C ARG A 185 -5.21 2.00 -13.45
N GLY A 186 -5.10 2.89 -14.44
CA GLY A 186 -5.37 4.31 -14.27
C GLY A 186 -4.39 5.01 -13.32
N ILE A 187 -3.22 4.42 -13.08
CA ILE A 187 -2.15 5.06 -12.32
C ILE A 187 -1.39 5.91 -13.31
N THR A 188 -1.68 7.20 -13.31
CA THR A 188 -1.07 8.19 -14.21
C THR A 188 0.01 8.98 -13.48
N PRO A 189 0.99 9.55 -14.20
CA PRO A 189 1.89 10.56 -13.65
C PRO A 189 1.09 11.68 -13.00
N ASP A 190 1.48 12.06 -11.79
CA ASP A 190 0.87 13.20 -11.12
C ASP A 190 1.55 14.45 -11.70
N VAL A 191 0.81 15.25 -12.45
CA VAL A 191 1.28 16.57 -12.88
C VAL A 191 1.29 17.43 -11.62
N ALA A 192 2.37 17.37 -10.85
CA ALA A 192 2.54 18.19 -9.66
C ALA A 192 2.75 19.66 -10.06
N HIS A 193 1.67 20.35 -10.46
CA HIS A 193 1.36 21.77 -10.19
C HIS A 193 0.05 22.22 -10.87
N ASN A 194 -1.07 22.18 -10.14
CA ASN A 194 -2.00 23.30 -9.96
C ASN A 194 -3.23 22.86 -9.13
N ALA A 195 -3.01 22.52 -7.87
CA ALA A 195 -4.00 22.90 -6.86
C ALA A 195 -3.62 24.31 -6.41
N ALA A 196 -4.35 25.31 -6.92
CA ALA A 196 -4.34 26.64 -6.30
C ALA A 196 -4.58 26.49 -4.78
N PRO A 197 -4.01 27.34 -3.92
CA PRO A 197 -4.36 27.33 -2.50
C PRO A 197 -5.82 27.78 -2.38
N GLY A 198 -6.75 26.81 -2.37
CA GLY A 198 -8.17 27.03 -2.59
C GLY A 198 -9.03 26.18 -1.66
N SER A 199 -9.45 26.82 -0.57
CA SER A 199 -10.38 26.38 0.48
C SER A 199 -9.93 25.17 1.31
N GLY A 200 -9.26 25.49 2.43
CA GLY A 200 -9.22 24.59 3.57
C GLY A 200 -10.64 24.19 3.95
N TRP A 201 -10.87 22.89 4.05
CA TRP A 201 -12.06 22.34 4.67
C TRP A 201 -12.08 22.81 6.13
N VAL A 202 -13.01 23.70 6.45
CA VAL A 202 -13.33 24.09 7.83
C VAL A 202 -14.44 23.15 8.30
N PRO A 203 -14.22 22.33 9.34
CA PRO A 203 -15.29 21.55 9.92
C PRO A 203 -16.38 22.49 10.40
N VAL A 204 -17.64 22.21 10.05
CA VAL A 204 -18.79 22.92 10.61
C VAL A 204 -18.76 22.73 12.12
N GLY A 205 -18.47 23.79 12.86
CA GLY A 205 -18.46 23.79 14.31
C GLY A 205 -19.81 23.33 14.86
N ALA A 206 -19.77 22.39 15.80
CA ALA A 206 -20.93 21.86 16.50
C ALA A 206 -21.76 23.01 17.10
N ARG A 207 -22.90 23.31 16.48
CA ARG A 207 -23.95 24.09 17.12
C ARG A 207 -24.85 23.14 17.89
N GLU A 208 -24.78 23.30 19.20
CA GLU A 208 -25.66 22.84 20.26
C GLU A 208 -27.04 22.36 19.79
N TRP A 209 -27.28 21.05 19.87
CA TRP A 209 -28.64 20.54 20.04
C TRP A 209 -29.01 20.72 21.52
N ARG A 210 -29.72 21.79 21.83
CA ARG A 210 -30.40 21.92 23.13
C ARG A 210 -31.67 21.08 23.10
N PHE A 211 -31.74 20.09 23.99
CA PHE A 211 -33.01 19.52 24.42
C PHE A 211 -33.79 20.57 25.23
N VAL A 212 -35.02 20.84 24.82
CA VAL A 212 -36.15 21.30 25.64
C VAL A 212 -37.34 20.61 24.99
N GLY A 213 -38.02 19.64 25.61
CA GLY A 213 -38.79 19.76 26.85
C GLY A 213 -40.25 19.68 26.45
#